data_AF-A0A1J9R702-F1
#
_entry.id   AF-A0A1J9R702-F1
#
_cell.length_a   1.000
_cell.length_b   1.000
_cell.length_c   1.000
_cell.angle_alpha   90.00
_cell.angle_beta   90.00
_cell.angle_gamma   90.00
#
_symmetry.space_group_name_H-M   'P 1'
#
loop_
_entity.id
_entity.type
_entity.pdbx_description
1 polymer ?
#
loop_
_entity_poly.entity_id
_entity_poly.type
_entity_poly.pdbx_seq_one_letter_code
_entity_poly.pdbx_strand_id
1 'polypeptide(L)'
;MLNPALLPPILRTLRTSIFPNFAPGPARIPPTPDEALATKRRAARAVLDATPSFVRSRLFGSGSGSRGLGGSDGGVRGDDDEEGEEEEGVDPVQQREVERLLDVLGDPYLNKHLIFGIIELIVVRLMPEMGELGVDELMDERSA
;
A
#
# COMPACT_ATOMS: atom_id res chain seq x y z
N MET A 1 -0.43 12.15 -23.85
CA MET A 1 0.15 13.37 -23.27
C MET A 1 -0.99 14.32 -22.97
N LEU A 2 -1.12 14.85 -21.74
CA LEU A 2 -2.18 15.79 -21.40
C LEU A 2 -1.93 17.12 -22.15
N ASN A 3 -2.97 17.71 -22.72
CA ASN A 3 -2.88 19.07 -23.29
C ASN A 3 -2.81 20.09 -22.13
N PRO A 4 -1.75 20.91 -22.03
CA PRO A 4 -1.60 21.86 -20.92
C PRO A 4 -2.72 22.90 -20.86
N ALA A 5 -3.37 23.22 -21.99
CA ALA A 5 -4.52 24.13 -22.02
C ALA A 5 -5.76 23.56 -21.29
N LEU A 6 -5.83 22.24 -21.12
CA LEU A 6 -6.92 21.57 -20.38
C LEU A 6 -6.62 21.43 -18.89
N LEU A 7 -5.40 21.73 -18.46
CA LEU A 7 -4.97 21.55 -17.08
C LEU A 7 -5.72 22.51 -16.12
N PRO A 8 -5.88 23.82 -16.40
CA PRO A 8 -6.69 24.70 -15.56
C PRO A 8 -8.16 24.26 -15.41
N PRO A 9 -8.91 23.92 -16.47
CA PRO A 9 -10.29 23.45 -16.30
C PRO A 9 -10.37 22.08 -15.60
N ILE A 10 -9.45 21.15 -15.85
CA ILE A 10 -9.42 19.84 -15.15
C ILE A 10 -9.17 20.03 -13.65
N LEU A 11 -8.15 20.80 -13.27
CA LEU A 11 -7.85 21.09 -11.87
C LEU A 11 -9.01 21.81 -11.18
N ARG A 12 -9.69 22.72 -11.90
CA ARG A 12 -10.87 23.42 -11.37
C ARG A 12 -12.01 22.44 -11.11
N THR A 13 -12.31 21.55 -12.04
CA THR A 13 -13.36 20.52 -11.90
C THR A 13 -13.04 19.54 -10.78
N LEU A 14 -11.82 19.02 -10.73
CA LEU A 14 -11.35 18.15 -9.65
C LEU A 14 -11.48 18.84 -8.29
N ARG A 15 -11.02 20.09 -8.19
CA ARG A 15 -11.14 20.89 -6.97
C ARG A 15 -12.60 21.04 -6.54
N THR A 16 -13.52 21.38 -7.44
CA THR A 16 -14.94 21.52 -7.10
C THR A 16 -15.62 20.20 -6.74
N SER A 17 -15.11 19.08 -7.28
CA SER A 17 -15.62 17.74 -6.98
C SER A 17 -15.14 17.23 -5.62
N ILE A 18 -13.90 17.54 -5.23
CA ILE A 18 -13.29 17.04 -3.99
C ILE A 18 -13.56 18.00 -2.82
N PHE A 19 -13.58 19.32 -3.08
CA PHE A 19 -13.76 20.38 -2.09
C PHE A 19 -14.90 21.33 -2.50
N PRO A 20 -16.17 20.95 -2.26
CA PRO A 20 -17.30 21.84 -2.49
C PRO A 20 -17.11 23.16 -1.72
N ASN A 21 -17.31 24.30 -2.40
CA ASN A 21 -17.18 25.64 -1.82
C ASN A 21 -15.82 25.98 -1.18
N PHE A 22 -14.72 25.32 -1.60
CA PHE A 22 -13.37 25.57 -1.05
C PHE A 22 -13.23 25.28 0.44
N ALA A 23 -14.20 24.60 1.05
CA ALA A 23 -14.14 24.28 2.45
C ALA A 23 -13.25 23.05 2.65
N PRO A 24 -12.30 23.07 3.60
CA PRO A 24 -11.70 21.82 4.04
C PRO A 24 -12.83 20.92 4.56
N GLY A 25 -12.73 19.62 4.27
CA GLY A 25 -13.63 18.64 4.88
C GLY A 25 -13.57 18.74 6.42
N PRO A 26 -14.56 18.15 7.12
CA PRO A 26 -14.53 18.11 8.58
C PRO A 26 -13.18 17.59 9.07
N ALA A 27 -12.74 18.08 10.23
CA ALA A 27 -11.50 17.62 10.83
C ALA A 27 -11.52 16.09 10.93
N ARG A 28 -10.43 15.45 10.52
CA ARG A 28 -10.29 13.99 10.65
C ARG A 28 -10.41 13.64 12.13
N ILE A 29 -11.38 12.80 12.46
CA ILE A 29 -11.52 12.23 13.79
C ILE A 29 -10.54 11.05 13.84
N PRO A 30 -9.54 11.06 14.73
CA PRO A 30 -8.64 9.91 14.87
C PRO A 30 -9.46 8.69 15.30
N PRO A 31 -9.21 7.51 14.70
CA PRO A 31 -9.86 6.28 15.13
C PRO A 31 -9.49 5.98 16.58
N THR A 32 -10.40 5.35 17.30
CA THR A 32 -10.10 4.79 18.62
C THR A 32 -9.02 3.69 18.51
N PRO A 33 -8.30 3.36 19.58
CA PRO A 33 -7.25 2.32 19.53
C PRO A 33 -7.77 0.98 18.99
N ASP A 34 -8.98 0.59 19.37
CA ASP A 34 -9.60 -0.67 18.92
C ASP A 34 -10.00 -0.60 17.44
N GLU A 35 -10.51 0.53 16.97
CA GLU A 35 -10.82 0.75 15.56
C GLU A 35 -9.56 0.80 14.69
N ALA A 36 -8.47 1.38 15.21
CA ALA A 36 -7.18 1.40 14.53
C ALA A 36 -6.65 -0.03 14.37
N LEU A 37 -6.74 -0.85 15.42
CA LEU A 37 -6.37 -2.26 15.38
C LEU A 37 -7.27 -3.07 14.44
N ALA A 38 -8.58 -2.83 14.43
CA ALA A 38 -9.51 -3.46 13.49
C ALA A 38 -9.21 -3.07 12.03
N THR A 39 -8.86 -1.80 11.79
CA THR A 39 -8.46 -1.29 10.47
C THR A 39 -7.15 -1.93 10.03
N LYS A 40 -6.19 -2.06 10.94
CA LYS A 40 -4.91 -2.74 10.70
C LYS A 40 -5.11 -4.20 10.30
N ARG A 41 -5.94 -4.94 11.04
CA ARG A 41 -6.32 -6.33 10.72
C ARG A 41 -6.97 -6.44 9.34
N ARG A 42 -7.93 -5.55 9.04
CA ARG A 42 -8.60 -5.49 7.73
C ARG A 42 -7.60 -5.23 6.61
N ALA A 43 -6.69 -4.28 6.79
CA ALA A 43 -5.67 -3.95 5.80
C ALA A 43 -4.70 -5.12 5.59
N ALA A 44 -4.26 -5.78 6.67
CA ALA A 44 -3.38 -6.94 6.56
C ALA A 44 -4.03 -8.09 5.78
N ARG A 45 -5.31 -8.36 6.07
CA ARG A 45 -6.10 -9.34 5.31
C ARG A 45 -6.22 -8.94 3.83
N ALA A 46 -6.53 -7.68 3.53
CA ALA A 46 -6.66 -7.22 2.16
C ALA A 46 -5.33 -7.32 1.37
N VAL A 47 -4.20 -7.05 2.01
CA VAL A 47 -2.86 -7.23 1.41
C VAL A 47 -2.61 -8.70 1.10
N LEU A 48 -2.93 -9.60 2.04
CA LEU A 48 -2.79 -11.04 1.83
C LEU A 48 -3.71 -11.48 0.70
N ASP A 49 -5.00 -11.17 0.75
CA ASP A 49 -5.99 -11.50 -0.29
C ASP A 49 -5.55 -11.04 -1.69
N ALA A 50 -4.95 -9.85 -1.82
CA ALA A 50 -4.41 -9.34 -3.09
C ALA A 50 -3.09 -10.02 -3.54
N THR A 51 -2.38 -10.69 -2.64
CA THR A 51 -1.09 -11.33 -2.88
C THR A 51 -1.28 -12.81 -3.24
N PRO A 52 -0.75 -13.32 -4.37
CA PRO A 52 -0.80 -14.74 -4.69
C PRO A 52 -0.14 -15.63 -3.61
N SER A 53 -0.67 -16.84 -3.37
CA SER A 53 -0.23 -17.75 -2.29
C SER A 53 1.28 -18.05 -2.30
N PHE A 54 1.88 -18.24 -3.49
CA PHE A 54 3.33 -18.46 -3.63
C PHE A 54 4.18 -17.24 -3.22
N VAL A 55 3.64 -16.03 -3.33
CA VAL A 55 4.31 -14.79 -2.88
C VAL A 55 4.15 -14.65 -1.37
N ARG A 56 2.97 -14.97 -0.83
CA ARG A 56 2.71 -14.91 0.62
C ARG A 56 3.70 -15.78 1.39
N SER A 57 3.88 -17.04 0.97
CA SER A 57 4.78 -17.98 1.63
C SER A 57 6.24 -17.55 1.62
N ARG A 58 6.68 -16.88 0.54
CA ARG A 58 8.07 -16.43 0.39
C ARG A 58 8.37 -15.10 1.07
N LEU A 59 7.39 -14.18 1.09
CA LEU A 59 7.57 -12.82 1.61
C LEU A 59 7.21 -12.69 3.09
N PHE A 60 6.12 -13.33 3.53
CA PHE A 60 5.62 -13.23 4.90
C PHE A 60 5.91 -14.49 5.73
N GLY A 61 6.51 -15.50 5.11
CA GLY A 61 6.77 -16.80 5.70
C GLY A 61 5.55 -17.72 5.63
N SER A 62 5.77 -19.02 5.48
CA SER A 62 4.77 -20.03 5.81
C SER A 62 5.08 -20.53 7.22
N GLY A 63 4.07 -20.80 8.05
CA GLY A 63 4.23 -21.55 9.30
C GLY A 63 4.95 -22.89 9.12
N SER A 64 5.09 -23.41 7.89
CA SER A 64 5.90 -24.59 7.54
C SER A 64 7.39 -24.27 7.39
N GLY A 65 7.98 -23.70 8.44
CA GLY A 65 9.41 -23.45 8.59
C GLY A 65 10.06 -24.30 9.67
N SER A 66 9.62 -25.55 9.87
CA SER A 66 10.50 -26.54 10.48
C SER A 66 11.69 -26.71 9.56
N ARG A 67 12.78 -26.00 9.88
CA ARG A 67 14.11 -26.24 9.30
C ARG A 67 14.53 -27.66 9.70
N GLY A 68 14.10 -28.63 8.89
CA GLY A 68 14.58 -29.99 8.92
C GLY A 68 16.06 -30.01 8.53
N LEU A 69 16.93 -29.99 9.53
CA LEU A 69 18.25 -30.59 9.43
C LEU A 69 18.13 -32.01 9.99
N GLY A 70 18.07 -32.99 9.09
CA GLY A 70 18.59 -34.35 9.25
C GLY A 70 18.03 -35.22 10.38
N GLY A 71 17.21 -36.21 10.01
CA GLY A 71 16.91 -37.35 10.87
C GLY A 71 15.97 -38.32 10.18
N SER A 72 16.54 -39.27 9.43
CA SER A 72 15.84 -40.44 8.92
C SER A 72 15.41 -41.34 10.08
N ASP A 73 14.12 -41.59 10.23
CA ASP A 73 13.64 -42.93 10.58
C ASP A 73 12.18 -43.10 10.13
N GLY A 74 11.87 -44.29 9.62
CA GLY A 74 10.63 -44.60 8.92
C GLY A 74 9.42 -44.87 9.82
N GLY A 75 8.22 -44.86 9.22
CA GLY A 75 7.03 -45.35 9.92
C GLY A 75 5.69 -45.07 9.24
N VAL A 76 5.28 -45.97 8.34
CA VAL A 76 3.91 -46.49 8.11
C VAL A 76 2.77 -45.55 7.64
N ARG A 77 2.22 -45.99 6.49
CA ARG A 77 0.89 -45.76 5.88
C ARG A 77 -0.24 -45.22 6.76
N GLY A 78 -0.96 -44.26 6.19
CA GLY A 78 -2.41 -44.10 6.30
C GLY A 78 -2.93 -43.52 4.98
N ASP A 79 -3.68 -44.32 4.22
CA ASP A 79 -4.66 -43.81 3.26
C ASP A 79 -5.70 -43.02 4.05
N ASP A 80 -6.11 -41.86 3.54
CA ASP A 80 -7.49 -41.36 3.60
C ASP A 80 -7.58 -40.11 2.69
N ASP A 81 -8.29 -40.28 1.59
CA ASP A 81 -8.70 -39.24 0.64
C ASP A 81 -9.75 -38.32 1.29
N GLU A 82 -9.43 -37.03 1.44
CA GLU A 82 -10.43 -35.95 1.41
C GLU A 82 -9.79 -34.71 0.77
N GLU A 83 -9.90 -34.58 -0.56
CA GLU A 83 -9.75 -33.29 -1.25
C GLU A 83 -10.94 -32.40 -0.88
N GLY A 84 -10.90 -31.85 0.33
CA GLY A 84 -11.69 -30.68 0.68
C GLY A 84 -11.11 -29.47 -0.06
N GLU A 85 -11.95 -28.68 -0.70
CA GLU A 85 -11.62 -27.30 -1.02
C GLU A 85 -11.33 -26.59 0.31
N GLU A 86 -10.08 -26.66 0.79
CA GLU A 86 -9.62 -25.81 1.87
C GLU A 86 -9.86 -24.39 1.37
N GLU A 87 -10.87 -23.69 1.91
CA GLU A 87 -10.82 -22.24 1.93
C GLU A 87 -9.43 -21.92 2.48
N GLU A 88 -8.50 -21.51 1.60
CA GLU A 88 -7.09 -21.25 1.93
C GLU A 88 -7.08 -20.04 2.88
N GLY A 89 -7.40 -20.32 4.14
CA GLY A 89 -7.50 -19.37 5.21
C GLY A 89 -6.14 -18.73 5.36
N VAL A 90 -6.14 -17.40 5.51
CA VAL A 90 -4.92 -16.65 5.71
C VAL A 90 -4.19 -17.18 6.96
N ASP A 91 -2.94 -17.64 6.79
CA ASP A 91 -2.10 -18.14 7.89
C ASP A 91 -1.97 -17.04 8.96
N PRO A 92 -2.31 -17.33 10.24
CA PRO A 92 -2.22 -16.33 11.31
C PRO A 92 -0.80 -15.77 11.51
N VAL A 93 0.24 -16.51 11.13
CA VAL A 93 1.64 -16.04 11.15
C VAL A 93 1.85 -14.97 10.08
N GLN A 94 1.36 -15.21 8.86
CA GLN A 94 1.44 -14.25 7.76
C GLN A 94 0.68 -12.98 8.09
N GLN A 95 -0.53 -13.11 8.65
CA GLN A 95 -1.32 -11.95 9.03
C GLN A 95 -0.60 -11.08 10.07
N ARG A 96 0.02 -11.67 11.10
CA ARG A 96 0.77 -10.93 12.10
C ARG A 96 1.99 -10.22 11.53
N GLU A 97 2.69 -10.85 10.59
CA GLU A 97 3.85 -10.23 9.95
C GLU A 97 3.43 -9.04 9.08
N VAL A 98 2.35 -9.17 8.31
CA VAL A 98 1.81 -8.03 7.54
C VAL A 98 1.32 -6.93 8.48
N GLU A 99 0.64 -7.27 9.58
CA GLU A 99 0.29 -6.29 10.61
C GLU A 99 1.54 -5.56 11.10
N ARG A 100 2.63 -6.26 11.41
CA ARG A 100 3.88 -5.63 11.83
C ARG A 100 4.47 -4.68 10.78
N LEU A 101 4.42 -5.05 9.51
CA LEU A 101 4.87 -4.18 8.42
C LEU A 101 4.02 -2.90 8.31
N LEU A 102 2.71 -3.00 8.56
CA LEU A 102 1.81 -1.84 8.55
C LEU A 102 2.10 -0.83 9.68
N ASP A 103 2.85 -1.19 10.72
CA ASP A 103 3.22 -0.25 11.80
C ASP A 103 4.08 0.92 11.30
N VAL A 104 4.79 0.77 10.17
CA VAL A 104 5.52 1.87 9.52
C VAL A 104 4.60 3.04 9.15
N LEU A 105 3.34 2.76 8.80
CA LEU A 105 2.36 3.79 8.45
C LEU A 105 1.86 4.58 9.68
N GLY A 106 2.21 4.13 10.89
CA GLY A 106 1.98 4.86 12.13
C GLY A 106 2.98 6.00 12.37
N ASP A 107 4.12 6.03 11.66
CA ASP A 107 5.16 7.04 11.85
C ASP A 107 4.83 8.34 11.09
N PRO A 108 4.62 9.48 11.78
CA PRO A 108 4.34 10.76 11.13
C PRO A 108 5.45 11.24 10.18
N TYR A 109 6.71 10.90 10.47
CA TYR A 109 7.86 11.28 9.66
C TYR A 109 7.89 10.52 8.34
N LEU A 110 7.64 9.21 8.37
CA LEU A 110 7.52 8.42 7.14
C LEU A 110 6.32 8.87 6.31
N ASN A 111 5.20 9.15 6.95
CA ASN A 111 4.00 9.67 6.29
C ASN A 111 4.26 11.00 5.58
N LYS A 112 5.07 11.89 6.17
CA LYS A 112 5.50 13.12 5.50
C LYS A 112 6.18 12.80 4.17
N HIS A 113 7.22 11.96 4.18
CA HIS A 113 7.96 11.60 2.97
C HIS A 113 7.11 10.86 1.94
N LEU A 114 6.21 9.97 2.38
CA LEU A 114 5.26 9.29 1.51
C LEU A 114 4.35 10.29 0.77
N ILE A 115 3.79 11.26 1.47
CA ILE A 115 2.93 12.28 0.85
C ILE A 115 3.72 13.15 -0.12
N PHE A 116 4.93 13.59 0.25
CA PHE A 116 5.78 14.35 -0.68
C PHE A 116 6.14 13.53 -1.92
N GLY A 117 6.48 12.24 -1.78
CA GLY A 117 6.76 11.37 -2.91
C GLY A 117 5.55 11.14 -3.83
N ILE A 118 4.35 11.00 -3.27
CA ILE A 118 3.12 10.92 -4.08
C ILE A 118 2.88 12.22 -4.85
N ILE A 119 3.03 13.37 -4.18
CA ILE A 119 2.85 14.68 -4.80
C ILE A 119 3.89 14.87 -5.92
N GLU A 120 5.16 14.61 -5.63
CA GLU A 120 6.25 14.68 -6.59
C GLU A 120 5.99 13.79 -7.81
N LEU A 121 5.56 12.54 -7.60
CA LEU A 121 5.23 11.63 -8.68
C LEU A 121 4.09 12.16 -9.55
N ILE A 122 3.01 12.67 -8.95
CA ILE A 122 1.89 13.28 -9.68
C ILE A 122 2.39 14.48 -10.48
N VAL A 123 3.21 15.31 -9.85
CA VAL A 123 3.73 16.54 -10.42
C VAL A 123 4.63 16.25 -11.64
N VAL A 124 5.62 15.37 -11.51
CA VAL A 124 6.50 14.96 -12.62
C VAL A 124 5.71 14.23 -13.70
N ARG A 125 4.63 13.51 -13.35
CA ARG A 125 3.78 12.85 -14.35
C ARG A 125 2.96 13.85 -15.18
N LEU A 126 2.60 15.00 -14.60
CA LEU A 126 1.82 16.05 -15.25
C LEU A 126 2.70 17.05 -16.01
N MET A 127 3.86 17.41 -15.44
CA MET A 127 4.81 18.37 -15.98
C MET A 127 6.22 17.78 -15.86
N PRO A 128 6.62 16.89 -16.79
CA PRO A 128 7.88 16.16 -16.71
C PRO A 128 9.11 17.06 -16.68
N GLU A 129 8.99 18.30 -17.18
CA GLU A 129 10.06 19.30 -17.19
C GLU A 129 10.53 19.67 -15.77
N MET A 130 9.67 19.51 -14.75
CA MET A 130 10.06 19.74 -13.35
C MET A 130 10.80 18.57 -12.69
N GLY A 131 10.96 17.44 -13.39
CA GLY A 131 11.85 16.36 -12.93
C GLY A 131 13.32 16.66 -13.24
N GLU A 132 13.58 17.58 -14.17
CA GLU A 132 14.92 17.89 -14.69
C GLU A 132 15.40 19.27 -14.25
N LEU A 133 14.49 20.25 -14.23
CA LEU A 133 14.80 21.66 -13.96
C LEU A 133 13.99 22.20 -12.79
N GLY A 134 14.59 23.10 -12.03
CA GLY A 134 13.89 23.84 -10.97
C GLY A 134 12.82 24.77 -11.53
N VAL A 135 11.82 25.13 -10.71
CA VAL A 135 10.77 26.09 -11.11
C VAL A 135 11.38 27.42 -11.55
N ASP A 136 12.42 27.89 -10.86
CA ASP A 136 13.08 29.16 -11.16
C ASP A 136 13.79 29.11 -12.53
N GLU A 137 14.50 28.01 -12.83
CA GLU A 137 15.15 27.79 -14.12
C GLU A 137 14.12 27.73 -15.27
N LEU A 138 12.99 27.06 -15.04
CA LEU A 138 11.90 26.98 -16.01
C LEU A 138 11.24 28.34 -16.29
N MET A 139 11.18 29.21 -15.28
CA MET A 139 10.63 30.55 -15.43
C MET A 139 11.60 31.45 -16.19
N ASP A 140 12.90 31.34 -15.93
CA ASP A 140 13.93 32.09 -16.64
C ASP A 140 13.97 31.74 -18.13
N GLU A 141 13.87 30.44 -18.49
CA GLU A 141 13.82 30.00 -19.90
C GLU A 141 12.61 30.52 -20.67
N ARG A 142 11.45 30.66 -20.02
CA ARG A 142 10.23 31.19 -20.67
C ARG A 142 10.15 32.71 -20.68
N SER A 143 11.01 33.39 -19.91
CA SER A 143 11.11 34.84 -19.85
C SER A 143 12.03 35.42 -20.93
N ALA A 144 12.83 34.57 -21.58
CA ALA A 144 13.71 34.88 -22.70
C ALA A 144 12.99 34.74 -24.07
#